data_AF-A0A4S2QR38-F1
#
_entry.id   AF-A0A4S2QR38-F1
#
_cell.length_a   1.000
_cell.length_b   1.000
_cell.length_c   1.000
_cell.angle_alpha   90.00
_cell.angle_beta   90.00
_cell.angle_gamma   90.00
#
_symmetry.space_group_name_H-M   'P 1'
#
loop_
_entity.id
_entity.type
_entity.pdbx_description
1 polymer ?
#
loop_
_entity_poly.entity_id
_entity_poly.type
_entity_poly.pdbx_seq_one_letter_code
_entity_poly.pdbx_strand_id
1 'polypeptide(L)'
;MSGTRFFKFVLLCLTIAAFIYLMYVLFLKIKAAAATISFMPIIITSAVVTCSVICTAVVLGLAICFAIYLMKPSKVIEGEQKVTLDDFILSDEIKEELRMICNDISQEKKVMFEKVGFKPPQGYLLYGPPGNGKTLLARAVAGEANISFESISASELVGK
;
A
#
# COMPACT_ATOMS: atom_id res chain seq x y z
N MET A 1 -3.42 -0.92 15.85
CA MET A 1 -4.32 0.19 15.44
C MET A 1 -4.88 -0.02 14.02
N SER A 2 -5.56 -1.14 13.72
CA SER A 2 -6.04 -1.44 12.35
C SER A 2 -7.57 -1.54 12.21
N GLY A 3 -8.30 -1.86 13.29
CA GLY A 3 -9.74 -2.17 13.21
C GLY A 3 -10.67 -1.01 12.84
N THR A 4 -10.34 0.23 13.20
CA THR A 4 -11.23 1.38 12.99
C THR A 4 -11.26 1.89 11.54
N ARG A 5 -10.23 1.61 10.74
CA ARG A 5 -10.18 2.00 9.32
C ARG A 5 -10.97 1.05 8.43
N PHE A 6 -10.86 -0.26 8.70
CA PHE A 6 -11.63 -1.28 7.99
C PHE A 6 -13.13 -1.11 8.24
N PHE A 7 -13.52 -0.86 9.50
CA PHE A 7 -14.92 -0.63 9.85
C PHE A 7 -15.53 0.59 9.15
N LYS A 8 -14.76 1.69 9.01
CA LYS A 8 -15.20 2.89 8.27
C LYS A 8 -15.35 2.64 6.78
N PHE A 9 -14.51 1.80 6.18
CA PHE A 9 -14.61 1.45 4.76
C PHE A 9 -15.86 0.59 4.47
N VAL A 10 -16.12 -0.42 5.31
CA VAL A 10 -17.30 -1.27 5.19
C VAL A 10 -18.59 -0.47 5.37
N LEU A 11 -18.64 0.44 6.35
CA LEU A 11 -19.80 1.30 6.57
C LEU A 11 -20.03 2.25 5.39
N LEU A 12 -18.97 2.83 4.80
CA LEU A 12 -19.06 3.67 3.61
C LEU A 12 -19.62 2.89 2.41
N CYS A 13 -19.11 1.69 2.14
CA CYS A 13 -19.64 0.83 1.06
C CYS A 13 -21.11 0.45 1.27
N LEU A 14 -21.52 0.13 2.50
CA LEU A 14 -22.92 -0.16 2.84
C LEU A 14 -23.83 1.05 2.60
N THR A 15 -23.39 2.25 2.99
CA THR A 15 -24.17 3.49 2.75
C THR A 15 -24.32 3.80 1.27
N ILE A 16 -23.26 3.58 0.47
CA ILE A 16 -23.29 3.78 -0.99
C ILE A 16 -24.22 2.77 -1.65
N ALA A 17 -24.14 1.49 -1.28
CA ALA A 17 -25.00 0.44 -1.82
C ALA A 17 -26.48 0.69 -1.49
N ALA A 18 -26.77 1.09 -0.24
CA ALA A 18 -28.12 1.44 0.18
C ALA A 18 -28.68 2.65 -0.60
N PHE A 19 -27.85 3.67 -0.86
CA PHE A 19 -28.26 4.85 -1.62
C PHE A 19 -28.57 4.49 -3.08
N ILE A 20 -27.70 3.70 -3.73
CA ILE A 20 -27.92 3.21 -5.10
C ILE A 20 -29.20 2.37 -5.18
N TYR A 21 -29.42 1.48 -4.21
CA TYR A 21 -30.62 0.64 -4.16
C TYR A 21 -31.90 1.48 -3.98
N LEU A 22 -31.89 2.46 -3.07
CA LEU A 22 -33.03 3.36 -2.85
C LEU A 22 -33.34 4.18 -4.12
N MET A 23 -32.31 4.68 -4.81
CA MET A 23 -32.45 5.42 -6.06
C MET A 23 -33.04 4.53 -7.17
N TYR A 24 -32.60 3.28 -7.26
CA TYR A 24 -33.09 2.29 -8.22
C TYR A 24 -34.57 1.94 -7.97
N VAL A 25 -34.96 1.74 -6.71
CA VAL A 25 -36.35 1.48 -6.32
C VAL A 25 -37.25 2.68 -6.64
N LEU A 26 -36.75 3.91 -6.44
CA LEU A 26 -37.46 5.14 -6.83
C LEU A 26 -37.66 5.22 -8.35
N PHE A 27 -36.62 4.87 -9.12
CA PHE A 27 -36.67 4.82 -10.58
C PHE A 27 -37.69 3.80 -11.09
N LEU A 28 -37.75 2.60 -10.49
CA LEU A 28 -38.75 1.58 -10.82
C LEU A 28 -40.18 2.08 -10.55
N LYS A 29 -40.42 2.78 -9.44
CA LYS A 29 -41.73 3.39 -9.13
C LYS A 29 -42.12 4.46 -10.14
N ILE A 30 -41.18 5.31 -10.57
CA ILE A 30 -41.43 6.35 -11.59
C ILE A 30 -41.76 5.70 -12.95
N LYS A 31 -41.05 4.63 -13.33
CA LYS A 31 -41.30 3.91 -14.59
C LYS A 31 -42.67 3.21 -14.59
N ALA A 32 -43.11 2.67 -13.46
CA ALA A 32 -44.43 2.05 -13.31
C ALA A 32 -45.58 3.08 -13.41
N ALA A 33 -45.36 4.32 -12.95
CA ALA A 33 -46.36 5.40 -13.01
C ALA A 33 -46.46 6.07 -14.40
N ALA A 34 -45.43 5.97 -15.24
CA ALA A 34 -45.35 6.64 -16.55
C ALA A 34 -46.03 5.88 -17.71
N ALA A 35 -46.81 4.84 -17.44
CA ALA A 35 -47.39 3.96 -18.46
C ALA A 35 -48.65 4.53 -19.18
N THR A 36 -49.09 5.76 -18.91
CA THR A 36 -50.39 6.27 -19.40
C THR A 36 -50.39 7.53 -20.27
N ILE A 37 -49.26 8.18 -20.59
CA ILE A 37 -49.29 9.42 -21.38
C ILE A 37 -48.20 9.46 -22.45
N SER A 38 -48.65 9.48 -23.71
CA SER A 38 -47.80 9.54 -24.89
C SER A 38 -47.17 10.94 -25.03
N PHE A 39 -45.88 10.96 -25.36
CA PHE A 39 -45.08 12.11 -25.84
C PHE A 39 -44.56 13.19 -24.87
N MET A 40 -45.09 13.39 -23.65
CA MET A 40 -44.43 14.26 -22.63
C MET A 40 -43.43 13.61 -21.61
N PRO A 41 -43.09 12.30 -21.61
CA PRO A 41 -42.19 11.74 -20.58
C PRO A 41 -40.70 11.71 -20.96
N ILE A 42 -40.32 11.95 -22.22
CA ILE A 42 -38.93 11.75 -22.68
C ILE A 42 -37.94 12.69 -21.97
N ILE A 43 -38.30 13.97 -21.84
CA ILE A 43 -37.44 14.99 -21.19
C ILE A 43 -37.27 14.68 -19.69
N ILE A 44 -38.33 14.20 -19.04
CA ILE A 44 -38.30 13.85 -17.61
C ILE A 44 -37.47 12.57 -17.40
N THR A 45 -37.64 11.57 -18.27
CA THR A 45 -36.85 10.33 -18.18
C THR A 45 -35.37 10.55 -18.50
N SER A 46 -35.02 11.39 -19.48
CA SER A 46 -33.62 11.68 -19.81
C SER A 46 -32.93 12.49 -18.71
N ALA A 47 -33.64 13.44 -18.09
CA ALA A 47 -33.14 14.21 -16.94
C ALA A 47 -32.89 13.33 -15.71
N VAL A 48 -33.80 12.39 -15.42
CA VAL A 48 -33.64 11.45 -14.29
C VAL A 48 -32.49 10.47 -14.55
N VAL A 49 -32.35 9.97 -15.77
CA VAL A 49 -31.24 9.08 -16.15
C VAL A 49 -29.90 9.82 -16.09
N THR A 50 -29.81 11.05 -16.59
CA THR A 50 -28.58 11.85 -16.49
C THR A 50 -28.24 12.19 -15.04
N CYS A 51 -29.22 12.56 -14.21
CA CYS A 51 -28.99 12.80 -12.79
C CYS A 51 -28.50 11.54 -12.05
N SER A 52 -29.06 10.37 -12.35
CA SER A 52 -28.62 9.08 -11.79
C SER A 52 -27.18 8.72 -12.19
N VAL A 53 -26.82 8.94 -13.46
CA VAL A 53 -25.48 8.63 -13.98
C VAL A 53 -24.44 9.59 -13.38
N ILE A 54 -24.77 10.87 -13.26
CA ILE A 54 -23.90 11.85 -12.62
C ILE A 54 -23.72 11.52 -11.13
N CYS A 55 -24.80 11.18 -10.43
CA CYS A 55 -24.74 10.85 -9.00
C CYS A 55 -23.90 9.58 -8.75
N THR A 56 -24.08 8.53 -9.55
CA THR A 56 -23.28 7.30 -9.45
C THR A 56 -21.80 7.53 -9.80
N ALA A 57 -21.51 8.35 -10.82
CA ALA A 57 -20.13 8.71 -11.19
C ALA A 57 -19.43 9.49 -10.08
N VAL A 58 -20.10 10.44 -9.43
CA VAL A 58 -19.53 11.24 -8.34
C VAL A 58 -19.25 10.37 -7.10
N VAL A 59 -20.19 9.49 -6.74
CA VAL A 59 -20.02 8.59 -5.59
C VAL A 59 -18.88 7.59 -5.84
N LEU A 60 -18.78 7.04 -7.05
CA LEU A 60 -17.70 6.14 -7.43
C LEU A 60 -16.34 6.85 -7.40
N GLY A 61 -16.27 8.10 -7.90
CA GLY A 61 -15.05 8.91 -7.87
C GLY A 61 -14.57 9.21 -6.44
N LEU A 62 -15.49 9.57 -5.54
CA LEU A 62 -15.17 9.79 -4.13
C LEU A 62 -14.72 8.50 -3.43
N ALA A 63 -15.33 7.36 -3.75
CA ALA A 63 -14.93 6.06 -3.20
C ALA A 63 -13.53 5.64 -3.66
N ILE A 64 -13.20 5.84 -4.95
CA ILE A 64 -11.86 5.56 -5.50
C ILE A 64 -10.82 6.48 -4.87
N CYS A 65 -11.10 7.78 -4.78
CA CYS A 65 -10.21 8.76 -4.16
C CYS A 65 -9.94 8.42 -2.68
N PHE A 66 -10.99 8.02 -1.95
CA PHE A 66 -10.85 7.59 -0.56
C PHE A 66 -10.09 6.27 -0.43
N ALA A 67 -10.29 5.31 -1.34
CA ALA A 67 -9.54 4.06 -1.38
C ALA A 67 -8.04 4.33 -1.62
N ILE A 68 -7.70 5.19 -2.57
CA ILE A 68 -6.31 5.62 -2.82
C ILE A 68 -5.73 6.33 -1.59
N TYR A 69 -6.52 7.17 -0.91
CA TYR A 69 -6.10 7.84 0.31
C TYR A 69 -5.84 6.87 1.48
N LEU A 70 -6.61 5.78 1.58
CA LEU A 70 -6.35 4.72 2.56
C LEU A 70 -5.16 3.84 2.20
N MET A 71 -4.81 3.74 0.91
CA MET A 71 -3.57 3.11 0.44
C MET A 71 -2.33 3.99 0.66
N LYS A 72 -2.40 5.05 1.47
CA LYS A 72 -1.20 5.77 1.88
C LYS A 72 -0.25 4.74 2.52
N PRO A 73 0.91 4.46 1.90
CA PRO A 73 1.79 3.40 2.38
C PRO A 73 2.10 3.69 3.84
N SER A 74 2.10 2.61 4.64
CA SER A 74 2.59 2.61 6.01
C SER A 74 3.78 3.54 6.09
N LYS A 75 3.74 4.52 7.01
CA LYS A 75 4.79 5.53 7.20
C LYS A 75 6.14 4.89 6.89
N VAL A 76 6.72 5.25 5.75
CA VAL A 76 8.17 5.15 5.60
C VAL A 76 8.65 6.00 6.76
N ILE A 77 9.26 5.36 7.75
CA ILE A 77 9.90 6.05 8.86
C ILE A 77 11.07 6.76 8.20
N GLU A 78 10.81 7.95 7.63
CA GLU A 78 11.83 8.92 7.28
C GLU A 78 12.39 9.43 8.60
N GLY A 79 13.35 8.67 9.10
CA GLY A 79 13.86 8.85 10.43
C GLY A 79 14.94 7.83 10.69
N GLU A 80 16.04 7.94 9.95
CA GLU A 80 17.40 7.97 10.49
C GLU A 80 18.38 8.08 9.32
N GLN A 81 19.48 8.78 9.55
CA GLN A 81 20.47 9.19 8.55
C GLN A 81 20.76 8.10 7.52
N LYS A 82 20.77 8.49 6.23
CA LYS A 82 21.16 7.61 5.11
C LYS A 82 22.68 7.40 5.16
N VAL A 83 23.15 6.67 6.16
CA VAL A 83 24.53 6.22 6.26
C VAL A 83 24.76 5.28 5.08
N THR A 84 25.82 5.52 4.31
CA THR A 84 26.17 4.69 3.15
C THR A 84 27.41 3.85 3.47
N LEU A 85 27.70 2.88 2.62
CA LEU A 85 28.92 2.07 2.76
C LEU A 85 30.20 2.90 2.57
N ASP A 86 30.09 4.10 2.00
CA ASP A 86 31.21 5.02 1.81
C ASP A 86 31.63 5.75 3.08
N ASP A 87 30.77 5.78 4.10
CA ASP A 87 31.08 6.37 5.40
C ASP A 87 32.00 5.47 6.27
N PHE A 88 32.26 4.23 5.83
CA PHE A 88 33.06 3.26 6.56
C PHE A 88 34.42 3.02 5.88
N ILE A 89 35.47 3.00 6.69
CA ILE A 89 36.81 2.57 6.27
C ILE A 89 36.85 1.05 6.36
N LEU A 90 36.63 0.38 5.23
CA LEU A 90 36.62 -1.07 5.07
C LEU A 90 37.68 -1.48 4.03
N SER A 91 38.13 -2.74 4.06
CA SER A 91 38.93 -3.27 2.95
C SER A 91 38.06 -3.41 1.71
N ASP A 92 38.70 -3.33 0.54
CA ASP A 92 37.99 -3.43 -0.75
C ASP A 92 37.28 -4.79 -0.88
N GLU A 93 37.88 -5.87 -0.37
CA GLU A 93 37.24 -7.20 -0.41
C GLU A 93 35.93 -7.23 0.38
N ILE A 94 35.91 -6.68 1.60
CA ILE A 94 34.71 -6.65 2.44
C ILE A 94 33.64 -5.75 1.82
N LYS A 95 34.04 -4.64 1.20
CA LYS A 95 33.12 -3.72 0.54
C LYS A 95 32.42 -4.37 -0.65
N GLU A 96 33.13 -5.19 -1.42
CA GLU A 96 32.55 -5.97 -2.51
C GLU A 96 31.58 -7.04 -2.01
N GLU A 97 31.93 -7.77 -0.94
CA GLU A 97 31.02 -8.73 -0.31
C GLU A 97 29.71 -8.07 0.15
N LEU A 98 29.80 -6.93 0.84
CA LEU A 98 28.62 -6.19 1.29
C LEU A 98 27.78 -5.68 0.12
N ARG A 99 28.40 -5.28 -0.99
CA ARG A 99 27.68 -4.88 -2.22
C ARG A 99 26.94 -6.06 -2.86
N MET A 100 27.49 -7.27 -2.81
CA MET A 100 26.76 -8.47 -3.23
C MET A 100 25.51 -8.67 -2.38
N ILE A 101 25.63 -8.51 -1.06
CA ILE A 101 24.51 -8.60 -0.13
C ILE A 101 23.43 -7.54 -0.44
N CYS A 102 23.82 -6.28 -0.69
CA CYS A 102 22.88 -5.23 -1.09
C CYS A 102 22.10 -5.60 -2.36
N ASN A 103 22.78 -6.20 -3.34
CA ASN A 103 22.17 -6.65 -4.59
C ASN A 103 21.20 -7.81 -4.39
N ASP A 104 21.47 -8.72 -3.45
CA ASP A 104 20.62 -9.88 -3.16
C ASP A 104 19.31 -9.50 -2.47
N ILE A 105 19.34 -8.48 -1.61
CA ILE A 105 18.17 -8.01 -0.84
C ILE A 105 17.28 -7.08 -1.68
N SER A 106 17.82 -6.47 -2.72
CA SER A 106 17.10 -5.52 -3.58
C SER A 106 15.90 -6.17 -4.30
N GLN A 107 14.75 -5.50 -4.29
CA GLN A 107 13.49 -6.01 -4.84
C GLN A 107 13.58 -6.36 -6.34
N GLU A 108 14.38 -5.62 -7.11
CA GLU A 108 14.57 -5.85 -8.54
C GLU A 108 15.14 -7.24 -8.83
N LYS A 109 16.12 -7.68 -8.03
CA LYS A 109 16.74 -9.00 -8.20
C LYS A 109 15.88 -10.14 -7.70
N LYS A 110 15.02 -9.89 -6.71
CA LYS A 110 14.05 -10.90 -6.24
C LYS A 110 13.16 -11.42 -7.37
N VAL A 111 12.68 -10.52 -8.24
CA VAL A 111 11.89 -10.89 -9.43
C VAL A 111 12.70 -11.74 -10.41
N MET A 112 14.00 -11.48 -10.55
CA MET A 112 14.89 -12.28 -11.41
C MET A 112 15.14 -13.66 -10.83
N PHE A 113 15.35 -13.78 -9.53
CA PHE A 113 15.56 -15.06 -8.85
C PHE A 113 14.34 -15.98 -8.96
N GLU A 114 13.13 -15.43 -8.81
CA GLU A 114 11.88 -16.18 -8.99
C GLU A 114 11.73 -16.73 -10.41
N LYS A 115 12.14 -15.98 -11.43
CA LYS A 115 12.10 -16.44 -12.84
C LYS A 115 13.10 -17.56 -13.13
N VAL A 116 14.27 -17.51 -12.51
CA VAL A 116 15.34 -18.49 -12.70
C VAL A 116 15.15 -19.73 -11.81
N GLY A 117 14.20 -19.70 -10.86
CA GLY A 117 13.98 -20.77 -9.89
C GLY A 117 15.09 -20.85 -8.84
N PHE A 118 15.90 -19.80 -8.70
CA PHE A 118 16.96 -19.72 -7.70
C PHE A 118 16.41 -19.10 -6.41
N LYS A 119 16.80 -19.64 -5.26
CA LYS A 119 16.36 -19.13 -3.96
C LYS A 119 17.47 -18.26 -3.36
N PRO A 120 17.19 -16.99 -3.03
CA PRO A 120 18.20 -16.12 -2.41
C PRO A 120 18.58 -16.63 -1.01
N PRO A 121 19.76 -16.23 -0.49
CA PRO A 121 20.15 -16.53 0.88
C PRO A 121 19.12 -15.98 1.89
N GLN A 122 18.86 -16.73 2.96
CA GLN A 122 17.79 -16.39 3.92
C GLN A 122 18.21 -15.41 5.01
N GLY A 123 19.51 -15.15 5.20
CA GLY A 123 20.00 -14.21 6.19
C GLY A 123 21.52 -14.17 6.28
N TYR A 124 22.03 -13.10 6.89
CA TYR A 124 23.45 -12.86 7.09
C TYR A 124 23.73 -12.64 8.59
N LEU A 125 24.87 -13.14 9.08
CA LEU A 125 25.29 -12.99 10.46
C LEU A 125 26.58 -12.18 10.52
N LEU A 126 26.51 -10.99 11.12
CA LEU A 126 27.66 -10.13 11.41
C LEU A 126 28.19 -10.46 12.81
N TYR A 127 29.41 -10.99 12.91
CA TYR A 127 30.01 -11.38 14.19
C TYR A 127 31.37 -10.70 14.45
N GLY A 128 31.90 -10.84 15.66
CA GLY A 128 33.23 -10.38 16.06
C GLY A 128 33.22 -9.51 17.33
N PRO A 129 34.33 -8.80 17.62
CA PRO A 129 34.47 -8.01 18.84
C PRO A 129 33.41 -6.90 18.97
N PRO A 130 33.02 -6.53 20.21
CA PRO A 130 32.18 -5.35 20.44
C PRO A 130 32.93 -4.07 20.04
N GLY A 131 32.20 -3.05 19.58
CA GLY A 131 32.78 -1.75 19.19
C GLY A 131 33.17 -1.60 17.72
N ASN A 132 33.16 -2.67 16.91
CA ASN A 132 33.52 -2.62 15.48
C ASN A 132 32.37 -2.22 14.55
N GLY A 133 31.37 -1.49 15.03
CA GLY A 133 30.32 -0.93 14.19
C GLY A 133 29.36 -1.92 13.50
N LYS A 134 29.25 -3.18 13.92
CA LYS A 134 28.38 -4.21 13.24
C LYS A 134 26.94 -3.74 13.05
N THR A 135 26.34 -3.15 14.08
CA THR A 135 24.97 -2.62 14.02
C THR A 135 24.86 -1.42 13.08
N LEU A 136 25.88 -0.56 13.04
CA LEU A 136 25.94 0.57 12.12
C LEU A 136 26.17 0.12 10.68
N LEU A 137 26.96 -0.94 10.47
CA LEU A 137 27.19 -1.55 9.18
C LEU A 137 25.90 -2.14 8.59
N ALA A 138 25.09 -2.81 9.42
CA ALA A 138 23.77 -3.30 9.02
C ALA A 138 22.83 -2.17 8.58
N ARG A 139 22.89 -1.00 9.26
CA ARG A 139 22.16 0.21 8.85
C ARG A 139 22.67 0.77 7.52
N ALA A 140 23.98 0.78 7.31
CA ALA A 140 24.60 1.26 6.07
C ALA A 140 24.22 0.38 4.86
N VAL A 141 24.21 -0.94 5.03
CA VAL A 141 23.73 -1.89 4.00
C VAL A 141 22.27 -1.62 3.64
N ALA A 142 21.41 -1.35 4.62
CA ALA A 142 20.01 -1.01 4.37
C ALA A 142 19.84 0.35 3.67
N GLY A 143 20.66 1.34 4.04
CA GLY A 143 20.72 2.64 3.39
C GLY A 143 21.18 2.58 1.93
N GLU A 144 22.18 1.74 1.64
CA GLU A 144 22.71 1.46 0.30
C GLU A 144 21.67 0.76 -0.58
N ALA A 145 20.99 -0.26 -0.05
CA ALA A 145 19.93 -1.00 -0.74
C ALA A 145 18.60 -0.24 -0.82
N ASN A 146 18.50 0.94 -0.19
CA ASN A 146 17.31 1.79 -0.15
C ASN A 146 16.06 1.04 0.36
N ILE A 147 16.25 0.24 1.42
CA ILE A 147 15.20 -0.55 2.08
C ILE A 147 14.97 -0.04 3.50
N SER A 148 13.78 -0.30 4.05
CA SER A 148 13.49 -0.01 5.46
C SER A 148 14.33 -0.88 6.39
N PHE A 149 14.99 -0.26 7.37
CA PHE A 149 15.75 -0.97 8.40
C PHE A 149 14.91 -1.13 9.68
N GLU A 150 14.68 -2.36 10.11
CA GLU A 150 14.05 -2.68 11.39
C GLU A 150 15.06 -3.38 12.30
N SER A 151 15.42 -2.74 13.41
CA SER A 151 16.22 -3.37 14.46
C SER A 151 15.34 -3.85 15.59
N ILE A 152 15.43 -5.14 15.90
CA ILE A 152 14.80 -5.75 17.07
C ILE A 152 15.91 -6.29 17.96
N SER A 153 15.93 -5.88 19.22
CA SER A 153 16.91 -6.43 20.17
C SER A 153 16.44 -7.80 20.66
N ALA A 154 17.37 -8.74 20.88
CA ALA A 154 17.02 -10.07 21.39
C ALA A 154 16.31 -10.00 22.76
N SER A 155 16.64 -8.99 23.58
CA SER A 155 15.98 -8.73 24.86
C SER A 155 14.51 -8.32 24.70
N GLU A 156 14.15 -7.62 23.63
CA GLU A 156 12.75 -7.29 23.32
C GLU A 156 11.94 -8.52 22.91
N LEU A 157 12.57 -9.50 22.24
CA LEU A 157 11.91 -10.74 21.83
C LEU A 157 11.53 -11.65 23.01
N VAL A 158 12.19 -11.48 24.16
CA VAL A 158 11.98 -12.29 25.37
C VAL A 158 10.94 -11.63 26.32
N GLY A 159 10.26 -10.56 25.89
CA GLY A 159 9.35 -9.76 26.72
C GLY A 159 7.88 -10.19 26.69
N LYS A 160 7.45 -10.92 27.73
CA LYS A 160 6.08 -11.29 28.16
C LYS A 160 5.32 -12.36 27.37
#